data_AF-A0A7J2UB86-F1
#
_entry.id   AF-A0A7J2UB86-F1
#
_cell.length_a   1.000
_cell.length_b   1.000
_cell.length_c   1.000
_cell.angle_alpha   90.00
_cell.angle_beta   90.00
_cell.angle_gamma   90.00
#
_symmetry.space_group_name_H-M   'P 1'
#
loop_
_entity.id
_entity.type
_entity.pdbx_description
1 polymer ?
#
loop_
_entity_poly.entity_id
_entity_poly.type
_entity_poly.pdbx_seq_one_letter_code
_entity_poly.pdbx_strand_id
1 'polypeptide(L)'
;MALAEWLFAQEAPGATITIMIICAAVSFLNYSINRFLISHFVGWDRYRNMQKEIAEYQSLLRQAIRANDRKLLEKLKKRESAIANMQSKMAKPQLLMTIIPFIYILVWWFVLLPFYGTRPVAYIPGIGGISVVWWYFMASFLFGILASRLIGIMPIE
;
A
#
# COMPACT_ATOMS: atom_id res chain seq x y z
N MET A 1 -15.10 -27.90 -17.66
CA MET A 1 -13.71 -27.76 -18.16
C MET A 1 -13.52 -26.51 -19.02
N ALA A 2 -14.45 -26.16 -19.93
CA ALA A 2 -14.30 -24.99 -20.82
C ALA A 2 -14.13 -23.60 -20.12
N LEU A 3 -14.80 -23.34 -18.99
CA LEU A 3 -14.68 -22.05 -18.30
C LEU A 3 -13.31 -21.83 -17.65
N ALA A 4 -12.70 -22.88 -17.10
CA ALA A 4 -11.38 -22.79 -16.49
C ALA A 4 -10.31 -22.58 -17.57
N GLU A 5 -10.39 -23.31 -18.69
CA GLU A 5 -9.45 -23.12 -19.80
C GLU A 5 -9.56 -21.72 -20.43
N TRP A 6 -10.78 -21.17 -20.52
CA TRP A 6 -11.00 -19.81 -21.00
C TRP A 6 -10.47 -18.74 -20.03
N LEU A 7 -10.58 -18.98 -18.72
CA LEU A 7 -9.98 -18.11 -17.70
C LEU A 7 -8.44 -18.17 -17.74
N PHE A 8 -7.84 -19.34 -17.96
CA PHE A 8 -6.37 -19.46 -18.04
C PHE A 8 -5.81 -19.22 -19.46
N ALA A 9 -6.64 -18.79 -20.41
CA ALA A 9 -6.20 -18.43 -21.74
C ALA A 9 -5.21 -17.25 -21.68
N GLN A 10 -4.06 -17.40 -22.33
CA GLN A 10 -3.00 -16.40 -22.37
C GLN A 10 -3.31 -15.22 -23.31
N GLU A 11 -4.43 -15.28 -24.04
CA GLU A 11 -4.87 -14.27 -24.99
C GLU A 11 -6.10 -13.52 -24.48
N ALA A 12 -6.30 -12.30 -24.98
CA ALA A 12 -7.52 -11.54 -24.71
C ALA A 12 -8.75 -12.28 -25.29
N PRO A 13 -9.91 -12.29 -24.61
CA PRO A 13 -10.26 -11.56 -23.39
C PRO A 13 -10.01 -12.31 -22.07
N GLY A 14 -9.64 -13.61 -22.11
CA GLY A 14 -9.46 -14.44 -20.91
C GLY A 14 -8.38 -13.91 -19.97
N ALA A 15 -7.22 -13.57 -20.55
CA ALA A 15 -6.11 -12.95 -19.82
C ALA A 15 -6.51 -11.65 -19.10
N THR A 16 -7.32 -10.82 -19.76
CA THR A 16 -7.79 -9.53 -19.21
C THR A 16 -8.58 -9.74 -17.91
N ILE A 17 -9.54 -10.66 -17.93
CA ILE A 17 -10.44 -10.94 -16.81
C ILE A 17 -9.68 -11.59 -15.66
N THR A 18 -8.82 -12.56 -15.96
CA THR A 18 -8.02 -13.25 -14.93
C THR A 18 -7.06 -12.31 -14.23
N ILE A 19 -6.38 -11.41 -14.96
CA ILE A 19 -5.54 -10.39 -14.34
C ILE A 19 -6.37 -9.46 -13.45
N MET A 20 -7.56 -9.03 -13.90
CA MET A 20 -8.43 -8.20 -13.06
C MET A 20 -8.89 -8.91 -11.79
N ILE A 21 -9.25 -10.19 -11.86
CA ILE A 21 -9.66 -10.98 -10.69
C ILE A 21 -8.49 -11.13 -9.71
N ILE A 22 -7.28 -11.43 -10.22
CA ILE A 22 -6.07 -11.54 -9.40
C ILE A 22 -5.77 -10.19 -8.74
N CYS A 23 -5.81 -9.09 -9.50
CA CYS A 23 -5.62 -7.74 -8.95
C CYS A 23 -6.66 -7.44 -7.87
N ALA A 24 -7.94 -7.70 -8.12
CA ALA A 24 -9.01 -7.45 -7.17
C ALA A 24 -8.82 -8.26 -5.88
N ALA A 25 -8.51 -9.56 -6.00
CA ALA A 25 -8.26 -10.44 -4.86
C ALA A 25 -7.04 -9.99 -4.06
N VAL A 26 -5.92 -9.71 -4.72
CA VAL A 26 -4.68 -9.24 -4.08
C VAL A 26 -4.88 -7.88 -3.40
N SER A 27 -5.54 -6.94 -4.06
CA SER A 27 -5.86 -5.64 -3.46
C SER A 27 -6.75 -5.79 -2.24
N PHE A 28 -7.83 -6.57 -2.34
CA PHE A 28 -8.76 -6.77 -1.23
C PHE A 28 -8.11 -7.48 -0.03
N LEU A 29 -7.29 -8.51 -0.28
CA LEU A 29 -6.48 -9.17 0.73
C LEU A 29 -5.51 -8.19 1.41
N ASN A 30 -4.74 -7.44 0.62
CA ASN A 30 -3.77 -6.48 1.15
C ASN A 30 -4.40 -5.44 2.06
N TYR A 31 -5.55 -4.90 1.66
CA TYR A 31 -6.23 -3.90 2.46
C TYR A 31 -6.94 -4.49 3.68
N SER A 32 -7.48 -5.70 3.58
CA SER A 32 -8.04 -6.43 4.72
C SER A 32 -6.97 -6.75 5.76
N ILE A 33 -5.80 -7.22 5.32
CA ILE A 33 -4.63 -7.47 6.16
C ILE A 33 -4.18 -6.18 6.83
N ASN A 34 -4.08 -5.07 6.09
CA ASN A 34 -3.72 -3.77 6.66
C ASN A 34 -4.70 -3.33 7.76
N ARG A 35 -6.01 -3.37 7.49
CA ARG A 35 -7.03 -3.00 8.49
C ARG A 35 -6.96 -3.90 9.73
N PHE A 36 -6.83 -5.20 9.51
CA PHE A 36 -6.73 -6.18 10.58
C PHE A 36 -5.47 -5.96 11.43
N LEU A 37 -4.31 -5.80 10.81
CA LEU A 37 -3.03 -5.52 11.49
C LEU A 37 -3.13 -4.29 12.38
N ILE A 38 -3.62 -3.16 11.87
CA ILE A 38 -3.63 -1.91 12.64
C ILE A 38 -4.59 -2.04 13.82
N SER A 39 -5.76 -2.66 13.60
CA SER A 39 -6.74 -2.90 14.66
C SER A 39 -6.21 -3.84 15.74
N HIS A 40 -5.49 -4.89 15.36
CA HIS A 40 -5.01 -5.93 16.27
C HIS A 40 -3.72 -5.54 17.02
N PHE A 41 -2.74 -4.92 16.35
CA PHE A 41 -1.42 -4.66 16.94
C PHE A 41 -1.35 -3.41 17.81
N VAL A 42 -2.05 -2.33 17.45
CA VAL A 42 -1.90 -1.03 18.15
C VAL A 42 -3.23 -0.50 18.69
N GLY A 43 -4.32 -0.76 17.97
CA GLY A 43 -5.60 -0.10 18.20
C GLY A 43 -5.61 1.27 17.55
N TRP A 44 -6.67 1.56 16.78
CA TRP A 44 -6.75 2.72 15.90
C TRP A 44 -6.57 4.06 16.64
N ASP A 45 -7.16 4.18 17.83
CA ASP A 45 -7.11 5.41 18.63
C ASP A 45 -5.71 5.69 19.19
N ARG A 46 -5.02 4.64 19.67
CA ARG A 46 -3.64 4.78 20.16
C ARG A 46 -2.69 5.14 19.04
N TYR A 47 -2.84 4.52 17.88
CA TYR A 47 -2.02 4.84 16.70
C TYR A 47 -2.21 6.31 16.29
N ARG A 48 -3.45 6.80 16.24
CA ARG A 48 -3.76 8.19 15.88
C ARG A 48 -3.21 9.19 16.89
N ASN A 49 -3.32 8.91 18.19
CA ASN A 49 -2.78 9.78 19.24
C ASN A 49 -1.26 9.84 19.20
N MET A 50 -0.60 8.69 19.04
CA MET A 50 0.87 8.62 18.89
C MET A 50 1.34 9.38 17.64
N GLN A 51 0.63 9.25 16.51
CA GLN A 51 0.93 10.05 15.30
C GLN A 51 0.85 11.55 15.55
N LYS A 52 -0.21 12.02 16.21
CA LYS A 52 -0.37 13.44 16.55
C LYS A 52 0.76 13.93 17.43
N GLU A 53 1.10 13.20 18.48
CA GLU A 53 2.15 13.58 19.43
C GLU A 53 3.55 13.61 18.77
N ILE A 54 3.83 12.65 17.88
CA ILE A 54 5.07 12.64 17.07
C ILE A 54 5.11 13.85 16.12
N ALA A 55 3.99 14.16 15.45
CA ALA A 55 3.91 15.28 14.52
C ALA A 55 4.10 16.62 15.24
N GLU A 56 3.47 16.79 16.41
CA GLU A 56 3.63 17.98 17.25
C GLU A 56 5.08 18.11 17.73
N TYR A 57 5.68 17.04 18.24
CA TYR A 57 7.09 17.01 18.65
C TYR A 57 8.02 17.42 17.51
N GLN A 58 7.84 16.86 16.31
CA GLN A 58 8.65 17.23 15.15
C GLN A 58 8.45 18.69 14.74
N SER A 59 7.24 19.22 14.85
CA SER A 59 6.96 20.63 14.55
C SER A 59 7.70 21.56 15.51
N LEU A 60 7.66 21.24 16.82
CA LEU A 60 8.35 21.99 17.87
C LEU A 60 9.86 21.86 17.72
N LEU A 61 10.38 20.68 17.38
CA LEU A 61 11.80 20.45 17.12
C LEU A 61 12.28 21.32 15.95
N ARG A 62 11.54 21.34 14.83
CA ARG A 62 11.88 22.18 13.67
C ARG A 62 11.86 23.67 14.02
N GLN A 63 10.89 24.11 14.81
CA GLN A 63 10.83 25.50 15.28
C GLN A 63 11.99 25.84 16.21
N ALA A 64 12.30 24.99 17.17
CA ALA A 64 13.41 25.15 18.12
C ALA A 64 14.77 25.23 17.40
N ILE A 65 14.99 24.39 16.38
CA ILE A 65 16.19 24.42 15.54
C ILE A 65 16.27 25.72 14.74
N ARG A 66 15.17 26.14 14.11
CA ARG A 66 15.12 27.40 13.32
C ARG A 66 15.34 28.64 14.19
N ALA A 67 14.78 28.65 15.39
CA ALA A 67 14.90 29.75 16.35
C ALA A 67 16.19 29.68 17.20
N ASN A 68 16.98 28.61 17.07
CA ASN A 68 18.17 28.33 17.87
C ASN A 68 17.92 28.40 19.40
N ASP A 69 16.70 28.04 19.83
CA ASP A 69 16.27 28.11 21.22
C ASP A 69 16.80 26.89 22.00
N ARG A 70 17.91 27.12 22.72
CA ARG A 70 18.57 26.08 23.52
C ARG A 70 17.70 25.55 24.66
N LYS A 71 16.85 26.37 25.27
CA LYS A 71 15.98 25.93 26.38
C LYS A 71 14.90 25.00 25.89
N LEU A 72 14.30 25.31 24.73
CA LEU A 72 13.30 24.47 24.11
C LEU A 72 13.91 23.15 23.61
N LEU A 73 15.12 23.19 23.03
CA LEU A 73 15.85 21.98 22.61
C LEU A 73 16.14 21.03 23.78
N GLU A 74 16.62 21.53 24.92
CA GLU A 74 16.86 20.68 26.10
C GLU A 74 15.57 20.04 26.62
N LYS A 75 14.46 20.77 26.61
CA LYS A 75 13.15 20.24 27.02
C LYS A 75 12.65 19.15 26.06
N LEU A 76 12.83 19.35 24.76
CA LEU A 76 12.46 18.36 23.73
C LEU A 76 13.35 17.12 23.81
N LYS A 77 14.65 17.27 24.06
CA LYS A 77 15.58 16.15 24.23
C LYS A 77 15.16 15.20 25.36
N LYS A 78 14.57 15.71 26.45
CA LYS A 78 14.01 14.86 27.52
C LYS A 78 12.81 14.02 27.07
N ARG A 79 12.05 14.48 26.07
CA ARG A 79 10.90 13.75 25.49
C ARG A 79 11.30 12.80 24.36
N GLU A 80 12.53 12.91 23.86
CA GLU A 80 13.04 12.12 22.74
C GLU A 80 12.91 10.61 22.97
N SER A 81 13.21 10.11 24.17
CA SER A 81 13.08 8.70 24.50
C SER A 81 11.64 8.20 24.48
N ALA A 82 10.68 9.00 24.95
CA ALA A 82 9.26 8.67 24.90
C ALA A 82 8.76 8.63 23.44
N ILE A 83 9.18 9.59 22.63
CA ILE A 83 8.89 9.66 21.19
C ILE A 83 9.51 8.48 20.44
N ALA A 84 10.76 8.12 20.73
CA ALA A 84 11.43 6.97 20.13
C ALA A 84 10.71 5.66 20.48
N ASN A 85 10.24 5.51 21.72
CA ASN A 85 9.42 4.36 22.13
C ASN A 85 8.07 4.32 21.40
N MET A 86 7.47 5.48 21.11
CA MET A 86 6.25 5.53 20.29
C MET A 86 6.53 5.14 18.83
N GLN A 87 7.61 5.66 18.25
CA GLN A 87 8.04 5.31 16.90
C GLN A 87 8.34 3.81 16.76
N SER A 88 8.99 3.19 17.74
CA SER A 88 9.30 1.75 17.69
C SER A 88 8.03 0.88 17.75
N LYS A 89 7.04 1.28 18.58
CA LYS A 89 5.71 0.63 18.62
C LYS A 89 4.96 0.76 17.30
N MET A 90 5.13 1.89 16.61
CA MET A 90 4.55 2.14 15.29
C MET A 90 5.32 1.50 14.13
N ALA A 91 6.59 1.15 14.34
CA ALA A 91 7.44 0.63 13.27
C ALA A 91 6.92 -0.70 12.71
N LYS A 92 6.35 -1.58 13.54
CA LYS A 92 5.80 -2.88 13.10
C LYS A 92 4.69 -2.75 12.06
N PRO A 93 3.58 -2.03 12.32
CA PRO A 93 2.54 -1.84 11.31
C PRO A 93 3.06 -1.05 10.10
N GLN A 94 3.92 -0.06 10.32
CA GLN A 94 4.51 0.73 9.22
C GLN A 94 5.37 -0.14 8.29
N LEU A 95 6.17 -1.05 8.83
CA LEU A 95 7.03 -1.95 8.06
C LEU A 95 6.20 -2.95 7.26
N LEU A 96 5.11 -3.46 7.82
CA LEU A 96 4.17 -4.32 7.09
C LEU A 96 3.49 -3.55 5.95
N MET A 97 3.08 -2.28 6.17
CA MET A 97 2.59 -1.41 5.10
C MET A 97 3.63 -1.20 3.99
N THR A 98 4.92 -1.08 4.33
CA THR A 98 6.00 -0.91 3.35
C THR A 98 6.31 -2.20 2.58
N ILE A 99 6.15 -3.38 3.21
CA ILE A 99 6.42 -4.68 2.56
C ILE A 99 5.31 -5.05 1.56
N ILE A 100 4.06 -4.63 1.81
CA ILE A 100 2.92 -4.97 0.94
C ILE A 100 3.15 -4.60 -0.54
N PRO A 101 3.62 -3.39 -0.89
CA PRO A 101 4.03 -3.04 -2.25
C PRO A 101 5.04 -4.02 -2.88
N PHE A 102 5.95 -4.61 -2.11
CA PHE A 102 6.92 -5.57 -2.63
C PHE A 102 6.27 -6.87 -3.10
N ILE A 103 5.14 -7.28 -2.49
CA ILE A 103 4.38 -8.45 -2.95
C ILE A 103 3.91 -8.24 -4.39
N TYR A 104 3.51 -7.02 -4.78
CA TYR A 104 3.11 -6.72 -6.15
C TYR A 104 4.27 -6.89 -7.14
N ILE A 105 5.50 -6.56 -6.73
CA ILE A 105 6.71 -6.76 -7.55
C ILE A 105 7.03 -8.26 -7.69
N LEU A 106 6.86 -9.05 -6.62
CA LEU A 106 7.06 -10.50 -6.68
C LEU A 106 6.05 -11.18 -7.60
N VAL A 107 4.77 -10.81 -7.52
CA VAL A 107 3.73 -11.30 -8.44
C VAL A 107 4.08 -10.95 -9.89
N TRP A 108 4.62 -9.76 -10.11
CA TRP A 108 5.08 -9.34 -11.44
C TRP A 108 6.21 -10.22 -11.97
N TRP A 109 7.23 -10.48 -11.16
CA TRP A 109 8.42 -11.23 -11.57
C TRP A 109 8.19 -12.74 -11.73
N PHE A 110 7.43 -13.34 -10.81
CA PHE A 110 7.25 -14.79 -10.75
C PHE A 110 6.01 -15.30 -11.48
N VAL A 111 5.01 -14.45 -11.71
CA VAL A 111 3.73 -14.87 -12.33
C VAL A 111 3.53 -14.17 -13.67
N LEU A 112 3.50 -12.84 -13.70
CA LEU A 112 3.05 -12.10 -14.89
C LEU A 112 4.04 -12.19 -16.05
N LEU A 113 5.33 -11.99 -15.79
CA LEU A 113 6.38 -12.07 -16.81
C LEU A 113 6.52 -13.47 -17.44
N PRO A 114 6.71 -14.56 -16.68
CA PRO A 114 6.88 -15.89 -17.27
C PRO A 114 5.60 -16.45 -17.91
N PHE A 115 4.41 -16.05 -17.44
CA PHE A 115 3.15 -16.61 -17.92
C PHE A 115 2.58 -15.91 -19.16
N TYR A 116 2.68 -14.57 -19.25
CA TYR A 116 2.11 -13.79 -20.35
C TYR A 116 3.17 -13.22 -21.31
N GLY A 117 4.43 -13.15 -20.89
CA GLY A 117 5.54 -12.65 -21.71
C GLY A 117 5.30 -11.24 -22.25
N THR A 118 5.63 -11.04 -23.52
CA THR A 118 5.43 -9.75 -24.25
C THR A 118 4.09 -9.67 -24.98
N ARG A 119 3.20 -10.65 -24.83
CA ARG A 119 1.93 -10.68 -25.57
C ARG A 119 0.98 -9.59 -25.03
N PRO A 120 0.24 -8.91 -25.92
CA PRO A 120 -0.79 -7.96 -25.50
C PRO A 120 -1.95 -8.72 -24.85
N VAL A 121 -2.28 -8.36 -23.61
CA VAL A 121 -3.32 -9.02 -22.81
C VAL A 121 -4.65 -8.27 -22.79
N ALA A 122 -4.66 -7.04 -23.31
CA ALA A 122 -5.84 -6.19 -23.43
C ALA A 122 -5.72 -5.33 -24.68
N TYR A 123 -6.85 -4.98 -25.30
CA TYR A 123 -6.89 -4.09 -26.46
C TYR A 123 -7.77 -2.89 -26.14
N ILE A 124 -7.21 -1.68 -26.26
CA ILE A 124 -7.97 -0.45 -26.13
C ILE A 124 -8.21 0.13 -27.53
N PRO A 125 -9.47 0.40 -27.92
CA PRO A 125 -9.77 1.03 -29.20
C PRO A 125 -9.08 2.39 -29.29
N GLY A 126 -8.29 2.61 -30.35
CA GLY A 126 -7.53 3.84 -30.58
C GLY A 126 -6.10 3.88 -30.02
N ILE A 127 -5.71 2.93 -29.16
CA ILE A 127 -4.34 2.85 -28.58
C ILE A 127 -3.64 1.55 -29.02
N GLY A 128 -4.39 0.46 -29.18
CA GLY A 128 -3.85 -0.84 -29.57
C GLY A 128 -3.69 -1.81 -28.40
N GLY A 129 -2.82 -2.79 -28.57
CA GLY A 129 -2.57 -3.85 -27.59
C GLY A 129 -1.72 -3.37 -26.41
N ILE A 130 -2.19 -3.63 -25.20
CA ILE A 130 -1.52 -3.29 -23.95
C ILE A 130 -0.83 -4.53 -23.39
N SER A 131 0.44 -4.38 -23.03
CA SER A 131 1.21 -5.45 -22.41
C SER A 131 0.70 -5.77 -21.01
N VAL A 132 0.99 -6.99 -20.55
CA VAL A 132 0.63 -7.45 -19.20
C VAL A 132 1.10 -6.49 -18.09
N VAL A 133 2.25 -5.85 -18.31
CA VAL A 133 2.86 -4.91 -17.36
C VAL A 133 1.98 -3.68 -17.17
N TRP A 134 1.60 -3.04 -18.27
CA TRP A 134 0.79 -1.82 -18.23
C TRP A 134 -0.63 -2.10 -17.76
N TRP A 135 -1.22 -3.21 -18.23
CA TRP A 135 -2.56 -3.60 -17.81
C TRP A 135 -2.64 -3.88 -16.30
N TYR A 136 -1.66 -4.60 -15.76
CA TYR A 136 -1.58 -4.87 -14.32
C TYR A 136 -1.40 -3.61 -13.48
N PHE A 137 -0.58 -2.65 -13.93
CA PHE A 137 -0.38 -1.39 -13.21
C PHE A 137 -1.67 -0.58 -13.14
N MET A 138 -2.39 -0.46 -14.27
CA MET A 138 -3.69 0.22 -14.32
C MET A 138 -4.74 -0.46 -13.45
N ALA A 139 -4.84 -1.79 -13.54
CA ALA A 139 -5.78 -2.57 -12.74
C ALA A 139 -5.46 -2.46 -11.23
N SER A 140 -4.19 -2.59 -10.85
CA SER A 140 -3.76 -2.47 -9.44
C SER A 140 -4.03 -1.08 -8.87
N PHE A 141 -3.86 -0.02 -9.67
CA PHE A 141 -4.19 1.33 -9.23
C PHE A 141 -5.70 1.52 -9.04
N LEU A 142 -6.51 1.05 -10.00
CA LEU A 142 -7.97 1.11 -9.94
C LEU A 142 -8.51 0.34 -8.72
N PHE A 143 -8.14 -0.93 -8.58
CA PHE A 143 -8.55 -1.76 -7.44
C PHE A 143 -7.93 -1.29 -6.13
N GLY A 144 -6.75 -0.66 -6.19
CA GLY A 144 -6.12 0.08 -5.10
C GLY A 144 -7.07 1.12 -4.50
N ILE A 145 -7.52 2.04 -5.34
CA ILE A 145 -8.46 3.11 -4.95
C ILE A 145 -9.79 2.53 -4.46
N LEU A 146 -10.35 1.54 -5.17
CA LEU A 146 -11.63 0.95 -4.80
C LEU A 146 -11.57 0.25 -3.45
N ALA A 147 -10.56 -0.58 -3.22
CA ALA A 147 -10.42 -1.32 -1.98
C ALA A 147 -10.07 -0.40 -0.79
N SER A 148 -9.27 0.65 -1.00
CA SER A 148 -9.03 1.65 0.06
C SER A 148 -10.30 2.40 0.49
N ARG A 149 -11.19 2.71 -0.45
CA ARG A 149 -12.50 3.33 -0.18
C ARG A 149 -13.44 2.38 0.54
N LEU A 150 -13.56 1.14 0.05
CA LEU A 150 -14.44 0.11 0.62
C LEU A 150 -14.05 -0.26 2.06
N ILE A 151 -12.76 -0.32 2.35
CA ILE A 151 -12.24 -0.78 3.65
C ILE A 151 -12.05 0.38 4.65
N GLY A 152 -12.26 1.64 4.22
CA GLY A 152 -12.32 2.80 5.12
C GLY A 152 -10.99 3.14 5.80
N ILE A 153 -9.89 2.90 5.11
CA ILE A 153 -8.50 3.07 5.59
C ILE A 153 -7.81 4.30 5.01
N MET A 154 -8.44 4.99 4.06
CA MET A 154 -8.07 6.37 3.85
C MET A 154 -8.46 7.16 5.11
N PRO A 155 -7.54 7.94 5.71
CA PRO A 155 -7.99 9.09 6.46
C PRO A 155 -8.75 9.94 5.43
N ILE A 156 -10.07 9.90 5.50
CA ILE A 156 -10.89 10.96 4.92
C ILE A 156 -10.42 12.19 5.70
N GLU A 157 -9.63 13.03 5.03
CA GLU A 157 -9.32 14.37 5.50
C GLU A 157 -10.61 15.15 5.75
#